data_AF-A0A6J7SJW1-F1
#
_entry.id   AF-A0A6J7SJW1-F1
#
_cell.length_a   1.000
_cell.length_b   1.000
_cell.length_c   1.000
_cell.angle_alpha   90.00
_cell.angle_beta   90.00
_cell.angle_gamma   90.00
#
_symmetry.space_group_name_H-M   'P 1'
#
loop_
_entity.id
_entity.type
_entity.pdbx_description
1 polymer ?
#
loop_
_entity_poly.entity_id
_entity_poly.type
_entity_poly.pdbx_seq_one_letter_code
_entity_poly.pdbx_strand_id
1 'polypeptide(L)'
;MLGLFGPTRFTAIATGIVYAIPVVVKIVCEGIRAVPHSLIEAATAAGSTTRQIITKVQLPAAKKTILLATNQGLIYVLAVVVIGGFVGAGGLGYLVIVGNSKPELQGKGLIAGAAILLLGVIFDRIMQAGAKRSG
;
A
#
# COMPACT_ATOMS: atom_id res chain seq x y z
N MET A 1 -4.28 -14.03 -12.09
CA MET A 1 -4.59 -14.66 -10.78
C MET A 1 -5.98 -15.30 -10.72
N LEU A 2 -7.03 -14.64 -11.23
CA LEU A 2 -8.38 -15.24 -11.29
C LEU A 2 -8.44 -16.59 -12.03
N GLY A 3 -7.76 -16.72 -13.17
CA GLY A 3 -7.70 -17.99 -13.91
C GLY A 3 -6.93 -19.12 -13.20
N LEU A 4 -6.11 -18.81 -12.18
CA LEU A 4 -5.32 -19.80 -11.43
C LEU A 4 -5.98 -20.21 -10.10
N PHE A 5 -6.68 -19.29 -9.44
CA PHE A 5 -7.19 -19.46 -8.08
C PHE A 5 -8.70 -19.20 -7.92
N GLY A 6 -9.39 -18.90 -9.02
CA GLY A 6 -10.82 -18.58 -9.02
C GLY A 6 -11.16 -17.25 -8.33
N PRO A 7 -12.45 -16.88 -8.28
CA PRO A 7 -12.94 -15.66 -7.64
C PRO A 7 -13.01 -15.81 -6.12
N THR A 8 -11.86 -16.04 -5.47
CA THR A 8 -11.78 -16.20 -4.02
C THR A 8 -11.17 -14.98 -3.35
N ARG A 9 -11.42 -14.83 -2.04
CA ARG A 9 -10.80 -13.76 -1.22
C ARG A 9 -9.28 -13.81 -1.26
N PHE A 10 -8.72 -15.03 -1.27
CA PHE A 10 -7.29 -15.25 -1.40
C PHE A 10 -6.75 -14.64 -2.70
N THR A 11 -7.42 -14.88 -3.83
CA THR A 11 -7.05 -14.33 -5.13
C THR A 11 -7.04 -12.80 -5.13
N ALA A 12 -8.02 -12.16 -4.50
CA ALA A 12 -8.09 -10.71 -4.39
C ALA A 12 -6.92 -10.13 -3.58
N ILE A 13 -6.60 -10.74 -2.43
CA ILE A 13 -5.49 -10.33 -1.57
C ILE A 13 -4.15 -10.53 -2.29
N ALA A 14 -3.93 -11.72 -2.87
CA ALA A 14 -2.70 -12.04 -3.59
C ALA A 14 -2.48 -11.11 -4.80
N THR A 15 -3.56 -10.78 -5.52
CA THR A 15 -3.50 -9.82 -6.65
C THR A 15 -3.13 -8.43 -6.14
N GLY A 16 -3.72 -7.99 -5.03
CA GLY A 16 -3.40 -6.71 -4.41
C GLY A 16 -1.93 -6.59 -4.02
N ILE A 17 -1.37 -7.64 -3.40
CA ILE A 17 0.05 -7.68 -3.03
C ILE A 17 0.94 -7.55 -4.27
N VAL A 18 0.71 -8.38 -5.30
CA VAL A 18 1.51 -8.34 -6.54
C VAL A 18 1.41 -6.98 -7.22
N TYR A 19 0.22 -6.38 -7.20
CA TYR A 19 -0.01 -5.06 -7.80
C TYR A 19 0.72 -3.93 -7.06
N ALA A 20 0.86 -4.02 -5.73
CA ALA A 20 1.52 -3.01 -4.93
C ALA A 20 3.06 -3.05 -5.05
N ILE A 21 3.66 -4.22 -5.33
CA ILE A 21 5.12 -4.41 -5.42
C ILE A 21 5.82 -3.36 -6.30
N PRO A 22 5.48 -3.16 -7.59
CA PRO A 22 6.22 -2.25 -8.45
C PRO A 22 6.18 -0.80 -7.96
N VAL A 23 5.06 -0.39 -7.36
CA VAL A 23 4.90 0.97 -6.81
C VAL A 23 5.79 1.14 -5.58
N VAL A 24 5.73 0.21 -4.63
CA VAL A 24 6.53 0.27 -3.39
C VAL A 24 8.02 0.25 -3.72
N VAL A 25 8.44 -0.64 -4.61
CA VAL A 25 9.85 -0.74 -5.05
C VAL A 25 10.30 0.57 -5.68
N LYS A 26 9.51 1.16 -6.56
CA LYS A 26 9.83 2.45 -7.21
C LYS A 26 10.07 3.55 -6.17
N ILE A 27 9.14 3.72 -5.22
CA ILE A 27 9.23 4.78 -4.19
C ILE A 27 10.46 4.55 -3.30
N VAL A 28 10.74 3.30 -2.91
CA VAL A 28 11.93 2.96 -2.10
C VAL A 28 13.22 3.26 -2.87
N CYS A 29 13.29 2.90 -4.16
CA CYS A 29 14.46 3.21 -4.99
C CYS A 29 14.70 4.72 -5.13
N GLU A 30 13.63 5.50 -5.33
CA GLU A 30 13.70 6.97 -5.35
C GLU A 30 14.18 7.51 -3.99
N GLY A 31 13.68 6.94 -2.88
CA GLY A 31 14.09 7.31 -1.52
C GLY A 31 15.56 7.05 -1.21
N ILE A 32 16.08 5.90 -1.65
CA ILE A 32 17.51 5.56 -1.48
C ILE A 32 18.38 6.48 -2.35
N ARG A 33 17.96 6.77 -3.59
CA ARG A 33 18.67 7.69 -4.48
C ARG A 33 18.64 9.14 -4.02
N ALA A 34 17.63 9.53 -3.22
CA ALA A 34 17.53 10.86 -2.63
C ALA A 34 18.48 11.07 -1.43
N VAL A 35 19.17 10.04 -0.95
CA VAL A 35 20.15 10.17 0.14
C VAL A 35 21.35 11.00 -0.35
N PRO A 36 21.74 12.08 0.36
CA PRO A 36 22.85 12.94 -0.07
C PRO A 36 24.15 12.16 -0.26
N HIS A 37 24.83 12.39 -1.38
CA HIS A 37 26.14 11.78 -1.66
C HIS A 37 27.19 12.11 -0.60
N SER A 38 27.14 13.31 0.00
CA SER A 38 28.05 13.72 1.08
C SER A 38 27.95 12.83 2.33
N LEU A 39 26.76 12.30 2.64
CA LEU A 39 26.56 11.35 3.75
C LEU A 39 27.23 10.01 3.46
N ILE A 40 27.23 9.59 2.19
CA ILE A 40 27.88 8.37 1.73
C ILE A 40 29.40 8.55 1.73
N GLU A 41 29.90 9.68 1.23
CA GLU A 41 31.33 10.03 1.22
C GLU A 41 31.89 10.13 2.64
N ALA A 42 31.15 10.76 3.56
CA ALA A 42 31.55 10.84 4.97
C ALA A 42 31.63 9.45 5.62
N ALA A 43 30.67 8.57 5.33
CA ALA A 43 30.68 7.21 5.86
C ALA A 43 31.83 6.37 5.28
N THR A 44 32.14 6.54 3.99
CA THR A 44 33.29 5.90 3.34
C THR A 44 34.61 6.44 3.90
N ALA A 45 34.74 7.75 4.10
CA ALA A 45 35.92 8.37 4.71
C ALA A 45 36.13 7.92 6.17
N ALA A 46 35.05 7.61 6.88
CA ALA A 46 35.07 7.00 8.21
C ALA A 46 35.42 5.49 8.20
N GLY A 47 35.70 4.89 7.04
CA GLY A 47 36.09 3.48 6.90
C GLY A 47 34.92 2.49 6.88
N SER A 48 33.68 2.94 6.63
CA SER A 48 32.52 2.05 6.59
C SER A 48 32.52 1.15 5.35
N THR A 49 32.24 -0.14 5.54
CA THR A 49 32.00 -1.08 4.44
C THR A 49 30.66 -0.84 3.75
N THR A 50 30.49 -1.28 2.50
CA THR A 50 29.24 -1.11 1.73
C THR A 50 27.98 -1.57 2.48
N ARG A 51 28.05 -2.73 3.18
CA ARG A 51 26.93 -3.22 3.99
C ARG A 51 26.60 -2.29 5.16
N GLN A 52 27.61 -1.70 5.81
CA GLN A 52 27.40 -0.74 6.89
C GLN A 52 26.83 0.56 6.37
N ILE A 53 27.28 1.05 5.20
CA ILE A 53 26.71 2.23 4.55
C ILE A 53 25.22 2.02 4.24
N ILE A 54 24.86 0.89 3.62
CA ILE A 54 23.47 0.59 3.28
C ILE A 54 22.62 0.49 4.56
N THR A 55 23.06 -0.28 5.56
CA THR A 55 22.23 -0.60 6.73
C THR A 55 22.20 0.50 7.80
N LYS A 56 23.29 1.24 7.99
CA LYS A 56 23.42 2.25 9.05
C LYS A 56 23.31 3.69 8.56
N VAL A 57 23.44 3.94 7.25
CA VAL A 57 23.38 5.30 6.70
C VAL A 57 22.20 5.44 5.75
N GLN A 58 22.15 4.66 4.68
CA GLN A 58 21.10 4.80 3.65
C GLN A 58 19.71 4.38 4.16
N LEU A 59 19.58 3.22 4.83
CA LEU A 59 18.29 2.76 5.36
C LEU A 59 17.70 3.73 6.41
N PRO A 60 18.46 4.21 7.41
CA PRO A 60 17.94 5.20 8.35
C PRO A 60 17.63 6.55 7.69
N ALA A 61 18.47 7.01 6.75
CA ALA A 61 18.23 8.26 6.01
C ALA A 61 16.98 8.19 5.13
N ALA A 62 16.72 7.03 4.49
CA ALA A 62 15.56 6.80 3.64
C ALA A 62 14.30 6.35 4.41
N LYS A 63 14.34 6.27 5.75
CA LYS A 63 13.25 5.76 6.59
C LYS A 63 11.91 6.42 6.31
N LYS A 64 11.89 7.75 6.11
CA LYS A 64 10.67 8.50 5.77
C LYS A 64 10.08 8.05 4.43
N THR A 65 10.93 7.83 3.44
CA THR A 65 10.49 7.37 2.11
C THR A 65 10.03 5.92 2.13
N ILE A 66 10.67 5.05 2.92
CA ILE A 66 10.20 3.66 3.11
C ILE A 66 8.81 3.67 3.75
N LEU A 67 8.58 4.55 4.73
CA LEU A 67 7.28 4.68 5.38
C LEU A 67 6.20 5.21 4.43
N LEU A 68 6.55 6.17 3.57
CA LEU A 68 5.69 6.62 2.48
C LEU A 68 5.38 5.49 1.49
N ALA A 69 6.38 4.70 1.10
CA ALA A 69 6.22 3.57 0.21
C ALA A 69 5.25 2.53 0.79
N THR A 70 5.38 2.20 2.08
CA THR A 70 4.46 1.29 2.77
C THR A 70 3.04 1.83 2.80
N ASN A 71 2.85 3.15 3.00
CA ASN A 71 1.51 3.76 2.95
C ASN A 71 0.88 3.58 1.58
N GLN A 72 1.64 3.89 0.54
CA GLN A 72 1.16 3.78 -0.82
C GLN A 72 0.84 2.32 -1.17
N GLY A 73 1.70 1.39 -0.77
CA GLY A 73 1.46 -0.05 -0.95
C GLY A 73 0.16 -0.51 -0.32
N LEU A 74 -0.10 -0.11 0.94
CA LEU A 74 -1.35 -0.43 1.64
C LEU A 74 -2.58 0.09 0.88
N ILE A 75 -2.55 1.36 0.45
CA ILE A 75 -3.65 1.98 -0.31
C ILE A 75 -3.92 1.20 -1.60
N TYR A 76 -2.86 0.81 -2.34
CA TYR A 76 -2.99 0.01 -3.55
C TYR A 76 -3.56 -1.38 -3.29
N VAL A 77 -3.10 -2.08 -2.25
CA VAL A 77 -3.66 -3.39 -1.87
C VAL A 77 -5.13 -3.27 -1.51
N LEU A 78 -5.50 -2.29 -0.66
CA LEU A 78 -6.88 -2.06 -0.25
C LEU A 78 -7.80 -1.76 -1.44
N ALA A 79 -7.36 -0.92 -2.38
CA ALA A 79 -8.10 -0.62 -3.60
C ALA A 79 -8.37 -1.88 -4.42
N VAL A 80 -7.35 -2.73 -4.64
CA VAL A 80 -7.49 -3.97 -5.41
C VAL A 80 -8.37 -4.99 -4.71
N VAL A 81 -8.30 -5.09 -3.37
CA VAL A 81 -9.17 -6.00 -2.61
C VAL A 81 -10.64 -5.60 -2.72
N VAL A 82 -10.95 -4.30 -2.70
CA VAL A 82 -12.31 -3.80 -2.91
C VAL A 82 -12.81 -4.16 -4.31
N ILE A 83 -11.98 -3.93 -5.35
CA ILE A 83 -12.29 -4.31 -6.74
C ILE A 83 -12.47 -5.83 -6.85
N GLY A 84 -11.66 -6.63 -6.15
CA GLY A 84 -11.79 -8.09 -6.11
C GLY A 84 -13.15 -8.55 -5.59
N GLY A 85 -13.77 -7.77 -4.69
CA GLY A 85 -15.14 -7.98 -4.24
C GLY A 85 -16.17 -7.91 -5.36
N PHE A 86 -15.94 -7.09 -6.41
CA PHE A 86 -16.79 -7.00 -7.60
C PHE A 86 -16.72 -8.26 -8.47
N VAL A 87 -15.55 -8.91 -8.49
CA VAL A 87 -15.27 -10.08 -9.34
C VAL A 87 -15.60 -11.41 -8.65
N GLY A 88 -16.31 -11.37 -7.52
CA GLY A 88 -16.82 -12.57 -6.84
C GLY A 88 -16.08 -12.97 -5.56
N ALA A 89 -15.06 -12.22 -5.13
CA ALA A 89 -14.45 -12.45 -3.79
C ALA A 89 -15.42 -12.14 -2.62
N GLY A 90 -16.55 -11.47 -2.91
CA GLY A 90 -17.57 -11.09 -1.94
C GLY A 90 -17.19 -9.85 -1.11
N GLY A 91 -17.87 -9.66 0.02
CA GLY A 91 -17.62 -8.53 0.92
C GLY A 91 -18.28 -7.22 0.48
N LEU A 92 -17.73 -6.09 0.94
CA LEU A 92 -18.34 -4.77 0.72
C LEU A 92 -18.40 -4.39 -0.76
N GLY A 93 -17.39 -4.76 -1.56
CA GLY A 93 -17.40 -4.50 -3.00
C GLY A 93 -18.61 -5.14 -3.69
N TYR A 94 -18.90 -6.40 -3.37
CA TYR A 94 -20.07 -7.09 -3.93
C TYR A 94 -21.40 -6.38 -3.60
N LEU A 95 -21.55 -5.87 -2.37
CA LEU A 95 -22.76 -5.14 -1.96
C LEU A 95 -22.94 -3.82 -2.71
N VAL A 96 -21.85 -3.14 -3.08
CA VAL A 96 -21.92 -1.92 -3.91
C VAL A 96 -22.44 -2.25 -5.31
N ILE A 97 -21.91 -3.29 -5.95
CA ILE A 97 -22.35 -3.70 -7.30
C ILE A 97 -23.81 -4.14 -7.27
N VAL A 98 -24.19 -5.01 -6.34
CA VAL A 98 -25.55 -5.53 -6.26
C VAL A 98 -26.56 -4.45 -5.86
N GLY A 99 -26.17 -3.52 -4.97
CA GLY A 99 -27.00 -2.38 -4.62
C GLY A 99 -27.16 -1.37 -5.76
N ASN A 100 -26.18 -1.24 -6.66
CA ASN A 100 -26.34 -0.43 -7.86
C ASN A 100 -27.27 -1.10 -8.88
N SER A 101 -27.19 -2.42 -9.04
CA SER A 101 -27.99 -3.17 -10.03
C SER A 101 -29.42 -3.47 -9.58
N LYS A 102 -29.72 -3.46 -8.28
CA LYS A 102 -31.05 -3.80 -7.73
C LYS A 102 -31.63 -2.63 -6.93
N PRO A 103 -32.76 -2.03 -7.38
CA PRO A 103 -33.37 -0.87 -6.70
C PRO A 103 -33.71 -1.14 -5.23
N GLU A 104 -34.17 -2.36 -4.93
CA GLU A 104 -34.51 -2.81 -3.57
C GLU A 104 -33.32 -2.83 -2.60
N LEU A 105 -32.10 -2.90 -3.12
CA LEU A 105 -30.85 -3.00 -2.36
C LEU A 105 -29.98 -1.74 -2.49
N GLN A 106 -30.48 -0.68 -3.12
CA GLN A 106 -29.75 0.58 -3.34
C GLN A 106 -29.26 1.20 -2.04
N GLY A 107 -30.07 1.16 -0.98
CA GLY A 107 -29.66 1.63 0.35
C GLY A 107 -28.46 0.86 0.90
N LYS A 108 -28.40 -0.46 0.69
CA LYS A 108 -27.25 -1.28 1.12
C LYS A 108 -26.00 -0.99 0.29
N GLY A 109 -26.15 -0.75 -1.01
CA GLY A 109 -25.04 -0.35 -1.88
C GLY A 109 -24.43 0.99 -1.48
N LEU A 110 -25.27 1.98 -1.16
CA LEU A 110 -24.83 3.29 -0.69
C LEU A 110 -24.07 3.20 0.65
N ILE A 111 -24.61 2.45 1.62
CA ILE A 111 -23.97 2.23 2.91
C ILE A 111 -22.64 1.48 2.75
N ALA A 112 -22.58 0.47 1.87
CA ALA A 112 -21.34 -0.25 1.59
C ALA A 112 -20.27 0.66 0.96
N GLY A 113 -20.65 1.53 0.03
CA GLY A 113 -19.76 2.53 -0.55
C GLY A 113 -19.24 3.52 0.49
N ALA A 114 -20.12 4.06 1.33
CA ALA A 114 -19.74 4.94 2.43
C ALA A 114 -18.80 4.24 3.42
N ALA A 115 -19.04 2.96 3.75
CA ALA A 115 -18.18 2.17 4.62
C ALA A 115 -16.78 1.98 4.01
N ILE A 116 -16.68 1.70 2.70
CA ILE A 116 -15.38 1.59 2.01
C ILE A 116 -14.63 2.92 2.05
N LEU A 117 -15.30 4.04 1.78
CA LEU A 117 -14.70 5.38 1.84
C LEU A 117 -14.16 5.69 3.25
N LEU A 118 -14.97 5.45 4.27
CA LEU A 118 -14.58 5.67 5.67
C LEU A 118 -13.38 4.79 6.06
N LEU A 119 -13.38 3.51 5.66
CA LEU A 119 -12.24 2.63 5.88
C LEU A 119 -10.98 3.17 5.21
N GLY A 120 -11.07 3.59 3.95
CA GLY A 120 -9.93 4.18 3.22
C GLY A 120 -9.35 5.40 3.93
N VAL A 121 -10.21 6.32 4.40
CA VAL A 121 -9.80 7.51 5.16
C VAL A 121 -9.18 7.14 6.50
N ILE A 122 -9.74 6.17 7.23
CA ILE A 122 -9.17 5.71 8.51
C ILE A 122 -7.78 5.11 8.31
N PHE A 123 -7.60 4.25 7.30
CA PHE A 123 -6.30 3.65 7.00
C PHE A 123 -5.26 4.72 6.61
N ASP A 124 -5.63 5.66 5.75
CA ASP A 124 -4.76 6.79 5.38
C ASP A 124 -4.38 7.63 6.61
N ARG A 125 -5.32 7.92 7.50
CA ARG A 125 -5.08 8.65 8.76
C ARG A 125 -4.14 7.90 9.70
N ILE A 126 -4.34 6.60 9.92
CA ILE A 126 -3.49 5.77 10.79
C ILE A 126 -2.06 5.77 10.24
N MET A 127 -1.91 5.62 8.94
CA MET A 127 -0.59 5.52 8.33
C MET A 127 0.14 6.86 8.29
N GLN A 128 -0.57 7.96 8.04
CA GLN A 128 -0.02 9.31 8.20
C GLN A 128 0.38 9.61 9.65
N ALA A 129 -0.39 9.13 10.64
CA ALA A 129 -0.02 9.27 12.05
C ALA A 129 1.26 8.48 12.39
N GLY A 130 1.42 7.27 11.84
CA GLY A 130 2.67 6.51 11.93
C GLY A 130 3.85 7.22 11.25
N ALA A 131 3.60 7.85 10.09
CA ALA A 131 4.58 8.67 9.38
C ALA A 131 5.06 9.87 10.19
N LYS A 132 4.12 10.61 10.80
CA LYS A 132 4.43 11.78 11.62
C LYS A 132 5.18 11.45 12.91
N ARG A 133 4.95 10.28 13.51
CA ARG A 133 5.68 9.82 14.72
C ARG A 133 7.13 9.38 14.46
N SER A 134 7.51 9.21 13.20
CA SER A 134 8.84 8.74 12.80
C SER A 134 9.81 9.87 12.39
N GLY A 135 9.41 11.13 12.55
CA GLY A 135 10.24 12.33 12.38
C GLY A 135 10.50 13.02 13.70
#